data_AF-A0A0N0DAJ4-F1
#
_entry.id   AF-A0A0N0DAJ4-F1
#
_cell.length_a   1.000
_cell.length_b   1.000
_cell.length_c   1.000
_cell.angle_alpha   90.00
_cell.angle_beta   90.00
_cell.angle_gamma   90.00
#
_symmetry.space_group_name_H-M   'P 1'
#
loop_
_entity.id
_entity.type
_entity.pdbx_description
1 polymer ?
#
loop_
_entity_poly.entity_id
_entity_poly.type
_entity_poly.pdbx_seq_one_letter_code
_entity_poly.pdbx_strand_id
1 'polypeptide(L)'
;GCPKQVNTTKDSGYDEFSQSQIVLSFGMIDKATAEWQSWAKDAKFGLLRSKATDNTASDADAGGGESAVQTAVKAFRNTLGRLGDASEGNEVALQPVVCTALVAKLAQVLSIKIGDIQPTRSAIQYGMDSLIAIEVRSWARYAFQIDLPINDLTNPYSIQDLAARVSRMIV
;
A
#
# COMPACT_ATOMS: atom_id res chain seq x y z
N GLY A 1 -65.20 17.29 -7.57
CA GLY A 1 -64.26 18.41 -7.33
C GLY A 1 -63.22 17.93 -6.34
N CYS A 2 -61.94 18.01 -6.69
CA CYS A 2 -60.82 17.81 -5.76
C CYS A 2 -60.82 18.88 -4.66
N PRO A 3 -60.37 18.51 -3.44
CA PRO A 3 -59.54 19.37 -2.63
C PRO A 3 -58.11 18.84 -2.46
N LYS A 4 -57.18 19.79 -2.35
CA LYS A 4 -55.72 19.69 -2.39
C LYS A 4 -55.08 18.91 -1.23
N GLN A 5 -53.90 18.36 -1.53
CA GLN A 5 -52.94 17.72 -0.64
C GLN A 5 -52.41 18.64 0.47
N VAL A 6 -51.99 18.02 1.59
CA VAL A 6 -50.75 18.39 2.29
C VAL A 6 -49.97 17.10 2.58
N ASN A 7 -49.01 16.78 1.72
CA ASN A 7 -47.95 15.84 2.04
C ASN A 7 -46.94 16.56 2.93
N THR A 8 -46.89 16.23 4.22
CA THR A 8 -45.75 16.57 5.08
C THR A 8 -44.60 15.62 4.75
N THR A 9 -43.73 16.04 3.84
CA THR A 9 -42.37 15.51 3.68
C THR A 9 -41.60 15.78 4.98
N LYS A 10 -41.42 14.74 5.80
CA LYS A 10 -40.38 14.76 6.83
C LYS A 10 -39.07 14.39 6.15
N ASP A 11 -38.33 15.43 5.80
CA ASP A 11 -36.95 15.37 5.34
C ASP A 11 -36.08 14.91 6.53
N SER A 12 -35.89 13.60 6.68
CA SER A 12 -34.94 13.00 7.63
C SER A 12 -33.62 12.76 6.90
N GLY A 13 -32.89 13.83 6.60
CA GLY A 13 -31.54 13.77 6.03
C GLY A 13 -30.47 13.24 7.00
N TYR A 14 -30.86 12.75 8.18
CA TYR A 14 -29.94 12.32 9.25
C TYR A 14 -29.92 10.81 9.50
N ASP A 15 -30.86 10.03 8.94
CA ASP A 15 -30.90 8.58 9.16
C ASP A 15 -29.73 7.83 8.48
N GLU A 16 -29.14 8.41 7.43
CA GLU A 16 -28.02 7.79 6.69
C GLU A 16 -26.66 7.93 7.39
N PHE A 17 -26.59 8.70 8.49
CA PHE A 17 -25.38 8.87 9.31
C PHE A 17 -25.27 7.86 10.47
N SER A 18 -26.25 6.98 10.65
CA SER A 18 -26.36 6.10 11.83
C SER A 18 -25.81 4.68 11.64
N GLN A 19 -25.22 4.34 10.48
CA GLN A 19 -24.60 3.03 10.28
C GLN A 19 -23.11 3.07 10.61
N SER A 20 -22.72 2.32 11.63
CA SER A 20 -21.31 1.99 11.87
C SER A 20 -20.80 1.13 10.71
N GLN A 21 -19.64 1.50 10.17
CA GLN A 21 -19.01 0.79 9.06
C GLN A 21 -17.57 0.47 9.42
N ILE A 22 -17.14 -0.75 9.09
CA ILE A 22 -15.73 -1.15 9.20
C ILE A 22 -15.04 -0.74 7.90
N VAL A 23 -14.07 0.17 8.00
CA VAL A 23 -13.22 0.57 6.88
C VAL A 23 -11.93 -0.22 6.95
N LEU A 24 -11.79 -1.20 6.06
CA LEU A 24 -10.54 -1.94 5.89
C LEU A 24 -9.59 -1.11 5.03
N SER A 25 -8.28 -1.23 5.28
CA SER A 25 -7.24 -0.55 4.49
C SER A 25 -7.34 0.99 4.52
N PHE A 26 -7.57 1.58 5.71
CA PHE A 26 -7.61 3.04 5.91
C PHE A 26 -6.26 3.75 5.68
N GLY A 27 -5.19 3.01 5.43
CA GLY A 27 -3.88 3.55 5.06
C GLY A 27 -3.73 3.63 3.54
N MET A 28 -3.17 4.75 3.06
CA MET A 28 -2.93 5.15 1.66
C MET A 28 -4.01 6.10 1.12
N ILE A 29 -3.96 7.35 1.59
CA ILE A 29 -4.76 8.45 1.02
C ILE A 29 -3.89 9.17 -0.03
N ASP A 30 -3.54 8.47 -1.11
CA ASP A 30 -3.15 9.14 -2.35
C ASP A 30 -4.37 9.20 -3.28
N LYS A 31 -4.42 10.20 -4.16
CA LYS A 31 -5.54 10.40 -5.07
C LYS A 31 -5.78 9.17 -5.96
N ALA A 32 -4.72 8.45 -6.35
CA ALA A 32 -4.81 7.26 -7.19
C ALA A 32 -5.33 6.02 -6.45
N THR A 33 -5.15 5.94 -5.12
CA THR A 33 -5.68 4.83 -4.31
C THR A 33 -7.09 5.10 -3.80
N ALA A 34 -7.46 6.36 -3.59
CA ALA A 34 -8.77 6.74 -3.10
C ALA A 34 -9.90 6.35 -4.07
N GLU A 35 -9.70 6.40 -5.39
CA GLU A 35 -10.77 6.11 -6.35
C GLU A 35 -11.29 4.65 -6.30
N TRP A 36 -10.45 3.71 -5.86
CA TRP A 36 -10.75 2.28 -5.78
C TRP A 36 -11.28 1.84 -4.41
N GLN A 37 -11.31 2.74 -3.42
CA GLN A 37 -11.77 2.45 -2.08
C GLN A 37 -13.27 2.80 -1.94
N SER A 38 -14.06 1.90 -1.36
CA SER A 38 -15.49 2.12 -1.16
C SER A 38 -15.82 3.17 -0.10
N TRP A 39 -14.86 3.52 0.77
CA TRP A 39 -14.99 4.56 1.82
C TRP A 39 -14.62 5.97 1.33
N ALA A 40 -13.73 6.09 0.32
CA ALA A 40 -13.78 7.26 -0.55
C ALA A 40 -15.12 7.20 -1.29
N LYS A 41 -15.58 8.12 -2.13
CA LYS A 41 -17.01 8.19 -2.54
C LYS A 41 -18.00 8.49 -1.38
N ASP A 42 -17.88 7.90 -0.20
CA ASP A 42 -18.72 8.25 0.95
C ASP A 42 -18.42 9.69 1.42
N ALA A 43 -19.47 10.49 1.54
CA ALA A 43 -19.40 11.90 1.90
C ALA A 43 -18.83 12.12 3.32
N LYS A 44 -19.01 11.15 4.23
CA LYS A 44 -18.47 11.20 5.59
C LYS A 44 -16.94 11.37 5.62
N PHE A 45 -16.25 10.89 4.58
CA PHE A 45 -14.79 10.94 4.47
C PHE A 45 -14.30 12.05 3.54
N GLY A 46 -15.16 13.00 3.15
CA GLY A 46 -14.79 14.14 2.30
C GLY A 46 -13.65 14.98 2.87
N LEU A 47 -13.70 15.30 4.17
CA LEU A 47 -12.67 16.10 4.85
C LEU A 47 -11.30 15.42 4.86
N LEU A 48 -11.26 14.10 5.05
CA LEU A 48 -10.01 13.33 5.02
C LEU A 48 -9.40 13.32 3.62
N ARG A 49 -10.22 13.27 2.56
CA ARG A 49 -9.77 13.35 1.17
C ARG A 49 -9.17 14.73 0.86
N SER A 50 -9.83 15.80 1.29
CA SER A 50 -9.33 17.18 1.11
C SER A 50 -7.99 17.38 1.82
N LYS A 51 -7.85 16.91 3.06
CA LYS A 51 -6.57 17.00 3.80
C LYS A 51 -5.47 16.14 3.19
N ALA A 52 -5.80 15.00 2.60
CA ALA A 52 -4.82 14.17 1.94
C ALA A 52 -4.30 14.81 0.65
N THR A 53 -5.17 15.44 -0.14
CA THR A 53 -4.73 16.23 -1.30
C THR A 53 -3.84 17.41 -0.88
N ASP A 54 -4.15 18.05 0.25
CA ASP A 54 -3.33 19.14 0.79
C ASP A 54 -1.97 18.63 1.31
N ASN A 55 -1.93 17.44 1.93
CA ASN A 55 -0.67 16.78 2.30
C ASN A 55 0.17 16.43 1.07
N THR A 56 -0.43 15.89 -0.01
CA THR A 56 0.32 15.59 -1.25
C THR A 56 0.85 16.85 -1.93
N ALA A 57 0.15 17.98 -1.81
CA ALA A 57 0.62 19.27 -2.31
C ALA A 57 1.71 19.89 -1.41
N SER A 58 1.68 19.62 -0.11
CA SER A 58 2.67 20.11 0.85
C SER A 58 3.97 19.28 0.84
N ASP A 59 3.93 18.03 0.37
CA ASP A 59 5.11 17.17 0.17
C ASP A 59 5.95 17.57 -1.06
N ALA A 60 5.44 18.48 -1.90
CA ALA A 60 6.17 18.97 -3.07
C ALA A 60 7.12 20.15 -2.77
N ASP A 61 7.01 20.80 -1.60
CA ASP A 61 7.79 22.02 -1.29
C ASP A 61 8.45 22.06 0.10
N ALA A 62 8.37 20.97 0.88
CA ALA A 62 9.21 20.79 2.06
C ALA A 62 10.33 19.81 1.72
N GLY A 63 11.59 20.18 1.95
CA GLY A 63 12.79 19.36 1.72
C GLY A 63 12.87 18.10 2.61
N GLY A 64 11.87 17.22 2.55
CA GLY A 64 11.86 15.89 3.13
C GLY A 64 12.68 14.97 2.24
N GLY A 65 13.78 14.44 2.77
CA GLY A 65 14.57 13.43 2.07
C GLY A 65 13.67 12.28 1.59
N GLU A 66 13.93 11.80 0.38
CA GLU A 66 13.23 10.65 -0.21
C GLU A 66 13.22 9.49 0.79
N SER A 67 12.02 8.97 1.12
CA SER A 67 11.90 7.80 1.99
C SER A 67 12.68 6.64 1.39
N ALA A 68 13.44 5.88 2.20
CA ALA A 68 14.23 4.75 1.72
C ALA A 68 13.40 3.72 0.90
N VAL A 69 12.10 3.60 1.19
CA VAL A 69 11.17 2.78 0.40
C VAL A 69 11.00 3.34 -1.02
N GLN A 70 10.85 4.66 -1.17
CA GLN A 70 10.70 5.31 -2.47
C GLN A 70 11.98 5.18 -3.30
N THR A 71 13.15 5.42 -2.69
CA THR A 71 14.45 5.26 -3.35
C THR A 71 14.66 3.82 -3.84
N ALA A 72 14.32 2.82 -3.01
CA ALA A 72 14.45 1.42 -3.37
C ALA A 72 13.49 1.01 -4.49
N VAL A 73 12.24 1.49 -4.47
CA VAL A 73 11.25 1.23 -5.53
C VAL A 73 11.66 1.92 -6.84
N LYS A 74 12.23 3.13 -6.77
CA LYS A 74 12.79 3.82 -7.95
C LYS A 74 13.95 3.04 -8.56
N ALA A 75 14.85 2.52 -7.73
CA ALA A 75 15.94 1.65 -8.18
C ALA A 75 15.40 0.38 -8.85
N PHE A 76 14.38 -0.27 -8.26
CA PHE A 76 13.68 -1.40 -8.87
C PHE A 76 13.14 -1.06 -10.27
N ARG A 77 12.40 0.05 -10.42
CA ARG A 77 11.84 0.46 -11.71
C ARG A 77 12.92 0.78 -12.75
N ASN A 78 14.04 1.38 -12.33
CA ASN A 78 15.16 1.63 -13.23
C ASN A 78 15.80 0.32 -13.71
N THR A 79 16.03 -0.63 -12.80
CA THR A 79 16.55 -1.96 -13.17
C THR A 79 15.58 -2.67 -14.10
N LEU A 80 14.28 -2.66 -13.80
CA LEU A 80 13.25 -3.26 -14.66
C LEU A 80 13.22 -2.61 -16.05
N GLY A 81 13.32 -1.28 -16.16
CA GLY A 81 13.35 -0.62 -17.48
C GLY A 81 14.63 -0.89 -18.30
N ARG A 82 15.70 -1.37 -17.67
CA ARG A 82 16.95 -1.78 -18.35
C ARG A 82 16.93 -3.24 -18.78
N LEU A 83 16.18 -4.06 -18.06
CA LEU A 83 15.91 -5.45 -18.40
C LEU A 83 14.78 -5.42 -19.44
N GLY A 84 15.13 -5.51 -20.73
CA GLY A 84 14.11 -5.58 -21.79
C GLY A 84 13.25 -6.84 -21.71
N ASP A 85 12.50 -7.15 -22.77
CA ASP A 85 11.56 -8.28 -22.82
C ASP A 85 12.21 -9.69 -22.74
N ALA A 86 13.54 -9.77 -22.64
CA ALA A 86 14.26 -11.04 -22.52
C ALA A 86 14.09 -11.58 -21.09
N SER A 87 13.28 -12.62 -20.93
CA SER A 87 12.91 -13.21 -19.63
C SER A 87 14.06 -13.96 -18.93
N GLU A 88 15.04 -14.49 -19.65
CA GLU A 88 16.06 -15.36 -19.05
C GLU A 88 17.07 -14.58 -18.19
N GLY A 89 16.99 -14.75 -16.86
CA GLY A 89 17.94 -14.20 -15.90
C GLY A 89 17.57 -12.84 -15.32
N ASN A 90 16.45 -12.25 -15.75
CA ASN A 90 15.93 -10.99 -15.19
C ASN A 90 15.60 -11.14 -13.70
N GLU A 91 15.13 -12.32 -13.28
CA GLU A 91 14.80 -12.62 -11.90
C GLU A 91 16.01 -12.48 -10.97
N VAL A 92 17.20 -12.86 -11.43
CA VAL A 92 18.46 -12.75 -10.67
C VAL A 92 18.90 -11.30 -10.53
N ALA A 93 18.71 -10.50 -11.60
CA ALA A 93 19.02 -9.08 -11.60
C ALA A 93 18.05 -8.24 -10.75
N LEU A 94 16.78 -8.66 -10.67
CA LEU A 94 15.74 -8.00 -9.87
C LEU A 94 15.81 -8.36 -8.38
N GLN A 95 16.25 -9.57 -8.03
CA GLN A 95 16.32 -10.03 -6.64
C GLN A 95 16.97 -9.04 -5.65
N PRO A 96 18.16 -8.43 -5.91
CA PRO A 96 18.78 -7.51 -4.95
C PRO A 96 17.99 -6.20 -4.76
N VAL A 97 17.40 -5.66 -5.84
CA VAL A 97 16.61 -4.42 -5.75
C VAL A 97 15.26 -4.67 -5.06
N VAL A 98 14.63 -5.82 -5.33
CA VAL A 98 13.41 -6.26 -4.64
C VAL A 98 13.69 -6.50 -3.16
N CYS A 99 14.79 -7.16 -2.82
CA CYS A 99 15.19 -7.42 -1.43
C CYS A 99 15.39 -6.10 -0.66
N THR A 100 16.11 -5.15 -1.26
CA THR A 100 16.34 -3.82 -0.66
C THR A 100 15.01 -3.10 -0.40
N ALA A 101 14.08 -3.14 -1.35
CA ALA A 101 12.76 -2.52 -1.19
C ALA A 101 11.92 -3.21 -0.11
N LEU A 102 11.94 -4.54 -0.02
CA LEU A 102 11.26 -5.29 1.04
C LEU A 102 11.84 -4.96 2.42
N VAL A 103 13.17 -4.91 2.56
CA VAL A 103 13.83 -4.52 3.81
C VAL A 103 13.44 -3.10 4.22
N ALA A 104 13.46 -2.15 3.28
CA ALA A 104 13.04 -0.77 3.56
C ALA A 104 11.56 -0.72 3.98
N LYS A 105 10.68 -1.48 3.33
CA LYS A 105 9.26 -1.52 3.69
C LYS A 105 9.06 -2.14 5.07
N LEU A 106 9.74 -3.25 5.37
CA LEU A 106 9.67 -3.91 6.68
C LEU A 106 10.18 -2.99 7.80
N ALA A 107 11.30 -2.30 7.59
CA ALA A 107 11.83 -1.30 8.52
C ALA A 107 10.81 -0.20 8.82
N GLN A 108 10.14 0.30 7.77
CA GLN A 108 9.10 1.33 7.91
C GLN A 108 7.91 0.83 8.72
N VAL A 109 7.33 -0.33 8.40
CA VAL A 109 6.11 -0.81 9.07
C VAL A 109 6.36 -1.34 10.48
N LEU A 110 7.53 -1.92 10.72
CA LEU A 110 7.94 -2.39 12.05
C LEU A 110 8.53 -1.26 12.91
N SER A 111 8.74 -0.07 12.35
CA SER A 111 9.42 1.06 13.01
C SER A 111 10.81 0.69 13.57
N ILE A 112 11.57 -0.09 12.78
CA ILE A 112 12.94 -0.52 13.10
C ILE A 112 13.90 0.15 12.10
N LYS A 113 15.16 0.37 12.49
CA LYS A 113 16.16 0.90 11.55
C LYS A 113 16.48 -0.13 10.48
N ILE A 114 16.67 0.33 9.24
CA ILE A 114 17.01 -0.53 8.10
C ILE A 114 18.26 -1.40 8.38
N GLY A 115 19.27 -0.85 9.06
CA GLY A 115 20.50 -1.59 9.40
C GLY A 115 20.33 -2.71 10.43
N ASP A 116 19.22 -2.73 11.16
CA ASP A 116 18.93 -3.77 12.17
C ASP A 116 18.19 -4.97 11.55
N ILE A 117 17.72 -4.84 10.31
CA ILE A 117 17.07 -5.92 9.56
C ILE A 117 18.10 -6.71 8.77
N GLN A 118 18.15 -8.02 8.99
CA GLN A 118 19.04 -8.96 8.33
C GLN A 118 18.26 -9.69 7.22
N PRO A 119 18.67 -9.58 5.95
CA PRO A 119 17.97 -10.23 4.83
C PRO A 119 17.87 -11.76 4.93
N THR A 120 18.82 -12.38 5.63
CA THR A 120 18.88 -13.84 5.86
C THR A 120 17.90 -14.32 6.93
N ARG A 121 17.27 -13.39 7.67
CA ARG A 121 16.30 -13.71 8.71
C ARG A 121 14.88 -13.54 8.19
N SER A 122 13.94 -14.29 8.76
CA SER A 122 12.52 -14.15 8.45
C SER A 122 11.91 -12.90 9.09
N ALA A 123 10.99 -12.25 8.38
CA ALA A 123 10.25 -11.09 8.86
C ALA A 123 9.41 -11.40 10.12
N ILE A 124 8.95 -12.64 10.27
CA ILE A 124 8.19 -13.11 11.46
C ILE A 124 9.03 -12.94 12.73
N GLN A 125 10.35 -13.15 12.65
CA GLN A 125 11.25 -13.01 13.81
C GLN A 125 11.43 -11.55 14.25
N TYR A 126 11.02 -10.59 13.41
CA TYR A 126 11.02 -9.16 13.72
C TYR A 126 9.64 -8.67 14.19
N GLY A 127 8.67 -9.57 14.38
CA GLY A 127 7.31 -9.22 14.82
C GLY A 127 6.34 -8.94 13.68
N MET A 128 6.62 -9.40 12.46
CA MET A 128 5.62 -9.37 11.39
C MET A 128 4.41 -10.22 11.76
N ASP A 129 3.25 -9.58 11.87
CA ASP A 129 1.94 -10.21 12.10
C ASP A 129 1.05 -10.14 10.85
N SER A 130 -0.18 -10.65 10.96
CA SER A 130 -1.15 -10.69 9.87
C SER A 130 -1.56 -9.32 9.33
N LEU A 131 -1.66 -8.29 10.18
CA LEU A 131 -2.00 -6.92 9.77
C LEU A 131 -0.85 -6.29 8.99
N ILE A 132 0.37 -6.45 9.49
CA ILE A 132 1.59 -5.99 8.81
C ILE A 132 1.76 -6.72 7.46
N ALA A 133 1.46 -8.02 7.40
CA ALA A 133 1.46 -8.77 6.16
C ALA A 133 0.45 -8.25 5.14
N ILE A 134 -0.75 -7.86 5.58
CA ILE A 134 -1.75 -7.22 4.70
C ILE A 134 -1.22 -5.89 4.15
N GLU A 135 -0.57 -5.09 4.98
CA GLU A 135 0.02 -3.82 4.54
C GLU A 135 1.14 -4.03 3.51
N VAL A 136 2.06 -4.97 3.77
CA VAL A 136 3.15 -5.31 2.84
C VAL A 136 2.60 -5.83 1.52
N ARG A 137 1.57 -6.69 1.55
CA ARG A 137 0.88 -7.17 0.34
C ARG A 137 0.26 -6.02 -0.45
N SER A 138 -0.45 -5.13 0.23
CA SER A 138 -1.07 -3.96 -0.40
C SER A 138 -0.01 -3.09 -1.07
N TRP A 139 1.07 -2.77 -0.36
CA TRP A 139 2.19 -2.01 -0.88
C TRP A 139 2.87 -2.68 -2.09
N ALA A 140 3.08 -3.99 -2.05
CA ALA A 140 3.74 -4.74 -3.13
C ALA A 140 2.98 -4.65 -4.47
N ARG A 141 1.63 -4.58 -4.42
CA ARG A 141 0.81 -4.34 -5.62
C ARG A 141 1.13 -3.02 -6.29
N TYR A 142 1.40 -1.97 -5.52
CA TYR A 142 1.74 -0.66 -6.09
C TYR A 142 3.21 -0.56 -6.48
N ALA A 143 4.10 -1.14 -5.67
CA ALA A 143 5.54 -1.08 -5.87
C ALA A 143 6.00 -1.93 -7.07
N PHE A 144 5.50 -3.17 -7.16
CA PHE A 144 5.97 -4.19 -8.10
C PHE A 144 4.90 -4.63 -9.11
N GLN A 145 3.66 -4.15 -9.01
CA GLN A 145 2.56 -4.57 -9.89
C GLN A 145 2.22 -6.06 -9.78
N ILE A 146 2.42 -6.66 -8.60
CA ILE A 146 2.11 -8.08 -8.33
C ILE A 146 1.15 -8.23 -7.15
N ASP A 147 0.37 -9.31 -7.14
CA ASP A 147 -0.40 -9.70 -5.95
C ASP A 147 0.33 -10.80 -5.16
N LEU A 148 0.96 -10.44 -4.04
CA LEU A 148 1.65 -11.41 -3.19
C LEU A 148 0.67 -12.30 -2.43
N PRO A 149 0.80 -13.64 -2.50
CA PRO A 149 0.04 -14.53 -1.65
C PRO A 149 0.32 -14.24 -0.18
N ILE A 150 -0.72 -14.11 0.65
CA ILE A 150 -0.56 -13.82 2.07
C ILE A 150 0.28 -14.89 2.78
N ASN A 151 0.16 -16.14 2.33
CA ASN A 151 0.94 -17.26 2.85
C ASN A 151 2.46 -17.05 2.65
N ASP A 152 2.88 -16.42 1.55
CA ASP A 152 4.31 -16.18 1.32
C ASP A 152 4.89 -15.13 2.28
N LEU A 153 4.04 -14.26 2.83
CA LEU A 153 4.41 -13.25 3.83
C LEU A 153 4.38 -13.80 5.25
N THR A 154 3.52 -14.78 5.53
CA THR A 154 3.36 -15.39 6.87
C THR A 154 4.13 -16.70 7.04
N ASN A 155 4.83 -17.16 6.01
CA ASN A 155 5.70 -18.34 6.06
C ASN A 155 7.09 -17.95 6.59
N PRO A 156 7.79 -18.80 7.37
CA PRO A 156 9.15 -18.54 7.89
C PRO A 156 10.27 -18.43 6.83
N TYR A 157 9.99 -17.91 5.63
CA TYR A 157 11.01 -17.58 4.64
C TYR A 157 11.90 -16.44 5.12
N SER A 158 13.18 -16.48 4.74
CA SER A 158 14.05 -15.32 4.86
C SER A 158 13.60 -14.21 3.91
N ILE A 159 13.92 -12.95 4.22
CA ILE A 159 13.55 -11.82 3.34
C ILE A 159 14.17 -11.97 1.95
N GLN A 160 15.39 -12.51 1.86
CA GLN A 160 16.05 -12.80 0.57
C GLN A 160 15.33 -13.90 -0.24
N ASP A 161 14.77 -14.93 0.40
CA ASP A 161 14.04 -16.00 -0.27
C ASP A 161 12.67 -15.49 -0.76
N LEU A 162 12.01 -14.69 0.07
CA LEU A 162 10.81 -13.97 -0.33
C LEU A 162 11.08 -13.05 -1.52
N ALA A 163 12.19 -12.31 -1.52
CA ALA A 163 12.60 -11.45 -2.63
C ALA A 163 12.85 -12.26 -3.92
N ALA A 164 13.46 -13.44 -3.81
CA ALA A 164 13.66 -14.33 -4.96
C ALA A 164 12.32 -14.83 -5.53
N ARG A 165 11.35 -15.14 -4.66
CA ARG A 165 10.00 -15.53 -5.09
C ARG A 165 9.30 -14.36 -5.78
N VAL A 166 9.31 -13.18 -5.16
CA VAL A 166 8.74 -11.94 -5.72
C VAL A 166 9.33 -11.65 -7.10
N SER A 167 10.65 -11.79 -7.25
CA SER A 167 11.33 -11.51 -8.52
C SER A 167 10.90 -12.46 -9.64
N ARG A 168 10.63 -13.73 -9.32
CA ARG A 168 10.07 -14.70 -10.28
C ARG A 168 8.61 -14.45 -10.64
N MET A 169 7.87 -13.69 -9.84
CA MET A 169 6.48 -13.32 -10.14
C MET A 169 6.37 -12.08 -11.03
N ILE A 170 7.45 -11.30 -11.14
CA ILE A 170 7.51 -10.05 -11.90
C ILE A 170 7.87 -10.32 -13.37
N VAL A 171 8.67 -11.35 -13.61
CA VAL A 171 9.17 -11.75 -14.93
C VAL A 171 8.27 -12.81 -15.57
#